data_AF-A0A5S5BW79-F1
#
_entry.id   AF-A0A5S5BW79-F1
#
_cell.length_a   1.000
_cell.length_b   1.000
_cell.length_c   1.000
_cell.angle_alpha   90.00
_cell.angle_beta   90.00
_cell.angle_gamma   90.00
#
_symmetry.space_group_name_H-M   'P 1'
#
loop_
_entity.id
_entity.type
_entity.pdbx_description
1 polymer ?
#
loop_
_entity_poly.entity_id
_entity_poly.type
_entity_poly.pdbx_seq_one_letter_code
_entity_poly.pdbx_strand_id
1 'polypeptide(L)'
;MNFRTGLFFLFFLTINHIIAQLDANSVMGLPAGTTAEINAITTAQEGAIAYDTTVKRMLQYNNGSWQEILTAGNVYVGALQISSAGTINVTGIPFQPSSVTFRAHANVETFNLDSDNLTNNDRGIRNSYGSMDGFARNNGGSITQQVIYVGGHGNSINDISRFASNSNAIGLRYGDQNGDLLGKITGTVTSFTANGFQIAVNYTNGVITNTGNNVRPTDIHNEGIIVLYTAYR
;
A
#
# COMPACT_ATOMS: atom_id res chain seq x y z
N MET A 1 -28.16 -75.27 -54.90
CA MET A 1 -28.63 -74.07 -54.18
C MET A 1 -27.42 -73.16 -54.07
N ASN A 2 -27.38 -72.12 -54.91
CA ASN A 2 -26.16 -71.36 -55.22
C ASN A 2 -25.97 -70.20 -54.25
N PHE A 3 -24.77 -70.11 -53.66
CA PHE A 3 -24.35 -69.02 -52.78
C PHE A 3 -24.30 -67.68 -53.52
N ARG A 4 -24.92 -66.65 -52.94
CA ARG A 4 -24.67 -65.26 -53.30
C ARG A 4 -24.72 -64.35 -52.07
N THR A 5 -23.86 -63.34 -52.15
CA THR A 5 -23.97 -61.98 -51.61
C THR A 5 -23.41 -61.70 -50.22
N GLY A 6 -22.40 -60.80 -50.18
CA GLY A 6 -22.21 -59.86 -49.08
C GLY A 6 -20.80 -59.80 -48.49
N LEU A 7 -19.82 -59.26 -49.21
CA LEU A 7 -18.55 -58.83 -48.62
C LEU A 7 -18.80 -57.50 -47.87
N PHE A 8 -18.98 -57.55 -46.55
CA PHE A 8 -19.12 -56.36 -45.70
C PHE A 8 -17.73 -55.75 -45.43
N PHE A 9 -17.45 -54.60 -46.04
CA PHE A 9 -16.26 -53.80 -45.76
C PHE A 9 -16.50 -53.04 -44.44
N LEU A 10 -15.90 -53.49 -43.34
CA LEU A 10 -15.97 -52.81 -42.05
C LEU A 10 -14.97 -51.65 -42.05
N PHE A 11 -15.47 -50.42 -42.22
CA PHE A 11 -14.67 -49.19 -42.14
C PHE A 11 -14.38 -48.89 -40.66
N PHE A 12 -13.14 -49.09 -40.22
CA PHE A 12 -12.70 -48.71 -38.87
C PHE A 12 -12.67 -47.18 -38.76
N LEU A 13 -13.63 -46.60 -38.03
CA LEU A 13 -13.63 -45.19 -37.64
C LEU A 13 -12.69 -45.04 -36.42
N THR A 14 -11.50 -44.48 -36.62
CA THR A 14 -10.59 -44.18 -35.51
C THR A 14 -11.03 -42.89 -34.82
N ILE A 15 -11.64 -43.02 -33.65
CA ILE A 15 -11.91 -41.91 -32.74
C ILE A 15 -10.58 -41.53 -32.09
N ASN A 16 -9.97 -40.43 -32.54
CA ASN A 16 -8.86 -39.81 -31.83
C ASN A 16 -9.42 -39.14 -30.57
N HIS A 17 -9.31 -39.82 -29.43
CA HIS A 17 -9.53 -39.18 -28.13
C HIS A 17 -8.35 -38.25 -27.84
N ILE A 18 -8.62 -36.94 -27.87
CA ILE A 18 -7.72 -35.93 -27.29
C ILE A 18 -7.82 -36.10 -25.77
N ILE A 19 -7.02 -36.99 -25.20
CA ILE A 19 -6.83 -37.04 -23.74
C ILE A 19 -5.94 -35.84 -23.39
N ALA A 20 -6.35 -35.05 -22.40
CA ALA A 20 -5.49 -34.01 -21.84
C ALA A 20 -4.15 -34.65 -21.42
N GLN A 21 -3.05 -34.07 -21.87
CA GLN A 21 -1.70 -34.66 -21.76
C GLN A 21 -1.22 -34.83 -20.32
N LEU A 22 -1.90 -34.23 -19.34
CA LEU A 22 -1.64 -34.43 -17.92
C LEU A 22 -2.79 -35.26 -17.32
N ASP A 23 -2.54 -36.52 -17.00
CA ASP A 23 -3.44 -37.30 -16.17
C ASP A 23 -3.28 -36.93 -14.68
N ALA A 24 -4.17 -37.42 -13.81
CA ALA A 24 -4.11 -37.15 -12.37
C ALA A 24 -2.77 -37.58 -11.71
N ASN A 25 -1.97 -38.41 -12.39
CA ASN A 25 -0.68 -38.91 -11.94
C ASN A 25 0.50 -38.24 -12.66
N SER A 26 0.24 -37.32 -13.59
CA SER A 26 1.24 -36.58 -14.36
C SER A 26 1.68 -35.29 -13.67
N VAL A 27 1.28 -35.11 -12.41
CA VAL A 27 1.70 -34.01 -11.54
C VAL A 27 2.86 -34.45 -10.65
N MET A 28 3.88 -33.59 -10.50
CA MET A 28 4.90 -33.81 -9.48
C MET A 28 4.27 -33.62 -8.09
N GLY A 29 4.23 -34.68 -7.30
CA GLY A 29 3.80 -34.62 -5.90
C GLY A 29 4.85 -33.96 -5.01
N LEU A 30 4.40 -33.26 -3.97
CA LEU A 30 5.26 -32.79 -2.89
C LEU A 30 5.15 -33.75 -1.70
N PRO A 31 6.22 -33.93 -0.90
CA PRO A 31 6.11 -34.57 0.40
C PRO A 31 5.02 -33.86 1.22
N ALA A 32 4.05 -34.61 1.73
CA ALA A 32 2.91 -34.04 2.44
C ALA A 32 2.75 -34.67 3.83
N GLY A 33 2.33 -33.86 4.80
CA GLY A 33 2.11 -34.28 6.18
C GLY A 33 1.31 -33.24 6.95
N THR A 34 0.85 -33.58 8.14
CA THR A 34 0.25 -32.62 9.07
C THR A 34 1.29 -31.62 9.56
N THR A 35 0.84 -30.49 10.12
CA THR A 35 1.73 -29.50 10.74
C THR A 35 2.67 -30.12 11.77
N ALA A 36 2.19 -31.08 12.55
CA ALA A 36 3.00 -31.76 13.57
C ALA A 36 4.07 -32.67 12.94
N GLU A 37 3.72 -33.43 11.90
CA GLU A 37 4.65 -34.32 11.20
C GLU A 37 5.74 -33.52 10.49
N ILE A 38 5.38 -32.41 9.84
CA ILE A 38 6.35 -31.56 9.15
C ILE A 38 7.27 -30.87 10.16
N ASN A 39 6.74 -30.29 11.24
CA ASN A 39 7.56 -29.63 12.28
C ASN A 39 8.50 -30.59 13.03
N ALA A 40 8.21 -31.89 13.03
CA ALA A 40 9.12 -32.90 13.58
C ALA A 40 10.37 -33.13 12.69
N ILE A 41 10.37 -32.67 11.44
CA ILE A 41 11.51 -32.77 10.52
C ILE A 41 12.46 -31.58 10.75
N THR A 42 13.41 -31.74 11.67
CA THR A 42 14.40 -30.71 12.04
C THR A 42 15.75 -30.84 11.31
N THR A 43 15.90 -31.81 10.42
CA THR A 43 17.15 -32.11 9.70
C THR A 43 17.01 -31.94 8.18
N ALA A 44 15.95 -31.26 7.72
CA ALA A 44 15.76 -30.96 6.31
C ALA A 44 16.86 -30.03 5.79
N GLN A 45 17.12 -30.08 4.48
CA GLN A 45 18.03 -29.15 3.82
C GLN A 45 17.35 -27.80 3.63
N GLU A 46 18.13 -26.72 3.73
CA GLU A 46 17.68 -25.37 3.41
C GLU A 46 17.07 -25.33 1.99
N GLY A 47 15.88 -24.77 1.87
CA GLY A 47 15.13 -24.70 0.62
C GLY A 47 14.24 -25.91 0.31
N ALA A 48 14.24 -26.97 1.13
CA ALA A 48 13.33 -28.11 0.96
C ALA A 48 11.86 -27.67 0.99
N ILE A 49 11.00 -28.35 0.22
CA ILE A 49 9.59 -28.00 0.07
C ILE A 49 8.70 -29.15 0.55
N ALA A 50 7.64 -28.84 1.28
CA ALA A 50 6.62 -29.78 1.71
C ALA A 50 5.21 -29.17 1.57
N TYR A 51 4.17 -30.01 1.63
CA TYR A 51 2.78 -29.58 1.68
C TYR A 51 2.15 -29.95 3.02
N ASP A 52 1.75 -28.94 3.80
CA ASP A 52 1.03 -29.13 5.05
C ASP A 52 -0.44 -29.44 4.78
N THR A 53 -0.88 -30.64 5.13
CA THR A 53 -2.26 -31.13 4.93
C THR A 53 -3.26 -30.57 5.94
N THR A 54 -2.78 -30.06 7.08
CA THR A 54 -3.63 -29.45 8.12
C THR A 54 -4.06 -28.04 7.69
N VAL A 55 -3.10 -27.21 7.29
CA VAL A 55 -3.38 -25.83 6.83
C VAL A 55 -3.55 -25.71 5.32
N LYS A 56 -3.28 -26.78 4.56
CA LYS A 56 -3.41 -26.88 3.10
C LYS A 56 -2.48 -25.95 2.33
N ARG A 57 -1.21 -25.83 2.78
CA ARG A 57 -0.25 -24.86 2.25
C ARG A 57 1.12 -25.47 1.96
N MET A 58 1.84 -24.88 1.01
CA MET A 58 3.23 -25.25 0.74
C MET A 58 4.15 -24.59 1.78
N LEU A 59 5.11 -25.34 2.30
CA LEU A 59 6.13 -24.90 3.26
C LEU A 59 7.53 -25.03 2.63
N GLN A 60 8.44 -24.15 3.01
CA GLN A 60 9.87 -24.22 2.73
C GLN A 60 10.62 -24.36 4.04
N TYR A 61 11.60 -25.24 4.07
CA TYR A 61 12.53 -25.31 5.19
C TYR A 61 13.54 -24.18 5.07
N ASN A 62 13.51 -23.25 6.02
CA ASN A 62 14.38 -22.09 6.06
C ASN A 62 14.89 -21.81 7.48
N ASN A 63 16.19 -21.62 7.62
CA ASN A 63 16.86 -21.30 8.89
C ASN A 63 16.49 -22.26 10.03
N GLY A 64 16.42 -23.57 9.74
CA GLY A 64 16.13 -24.60 10.76
C GLY A 64 14.65 -24.75 11.13
N SER A 65 13.73 -24.21 10.33
CA SER A 65 12.28 -24.25 10.58
C SER A 65 11.49 -24.39 9.28
N TRP A 66 10.30 -24.98 9.35
CA TRP A 66 9.36 -24.95 8.23
C TRP A 66 8.56 -23.65 8.25
N GLN A 67 8.56 -22.95 7.13
CA GLN A 67 7.88 -21.67 6.95
C GLN A 67 6.99 -21.73 5.72
N GLU A 68 5.80 -21.13 5.75
CA GLU A 68 4.90 -21.13 4.60
C GLU A 68 5.55 -20.42 3.38
N ILE A 69 5.54 -21.10 2.22
CA ILE A 69 5.90 -20.50 0.93
C ILE A 69 4.80 -19.50 0.59
N LEU A 70 5.05 -18.24 0.94
CA LEU A 70 4.21 -17.06 0.70
C LEU A 70 2.81 -17.10 1.33
N THR A 71 2.71 -16.61 2.56
CA THR A 71 1.43 -16.26 3.22
C THR A 71 1.49 -15.09 4.18
N ALA A 72 2.67 -14.63 4.61
CA ALA A 72 2.75 -13.33 5.27
C ALA A 72 2.34 -12.31 4.21
N GLY A 73 1.19 -11.66 4.38
CA GLY A 73 0.72 -10.65 3.45
C GLY A 73 1.87 -9.71 3.13
N ASN A 74 2.31 -9.66 1.88
CA ASN A 74 3.40 -8.76 1.45
C ASN A 74 2.92 -7.31 1.34
N VAL A 75 1.65 -7.08 1.70
CA VAL A 75 0.95 -5.81 1.62
C VAL A 75 0.19 -5.65 2.94
N TYR A 76 0.35 -4.50 3.57
CA TYR A 76 -0.40 -4.10 4.74
C TYR A 76 -0.98 -2.72 4.49
N VAL A 77 -2.31 -2.59 4.60
CA VAL A 77 -2.99 -1.30 4.47
C VAL A 77 -3.35 -0.80 5.86
N GLY A 78 -3.05 0.45 6.13
CA GLY A 78 -3.38 1.09 7.40
C GLY A 78 -3.66 2.57 7.23
N ALA A 79 -3.89 3.23 8.34
CA ALA A 79 -4.08 4.67 8.41
C ALA A 79 -3.44 5.22 9.68
N LEU A 80 -3.02 6.48 9.63
CA LEU A 80 -2.46 7.19 10.77
C LEU A 80 -2.97 8.63 10.78
N GLN A 81 -3.01 9.24 11.96
CA GLN A 81 -3.31 10.65 12.13
C GLN A 81 -2.02 11.42 12.38
N ILE A 82 -1.84 12.53 11.68
CA ILE A 82 -0.79 13.51 11.95
C ILE A 82 -1.48 14.74 12.53
N SER A 83 -1.21 15.08 13.79
CA SER A 83 -1.82 16.22 14.49
C SER A 83 -0.80 17.21 15.07
N SER A 84 0.50 16.94 14.89
CA SER A 84 1.59 17.82 15.30
C SER A 84 2.87 17.50 14.55
N ALA A 85 3.84 18.42 14.59
CA ALA A 85 5.20 18.15 14.15
C ALA A 85 5.90 17.13 15.07
N GLY A 86 6.96 16.50 14.57
CA GLY A 86 7.76 15.53 15.33
C GLY A 86 7.87 14.17 14.65
N THR A 87 8.40 13.18 15.38
CA THR A 87 8.56 11.81 14.87
C THR A 87 7.33 10.96 15.19
N ILE A 88 6.76 10.34 14.17
CA ILE A 88 5.69 9.34 14.28
C ILE A 88 6.28 7.96 14.03
N ASN A 89 6.02 7.03 14.94
CA ASN A 89 6.35 5.61 14.80
C ASN A 89 5.12 4.85 14.34
N VAL A 90 5.12 4.36 13.10
CA VAL A 90 4.11 3.43 12.62
C VAL A 90 4.58 2.03 12.94
N THR A 91 3.80 1.31 13.75
CA THR A 91 4.12 -0.05 14.24
C THR A 91 2.97 -1.01 13.97
N GLY A 92 3.18 -2.30 14.19
CA GLY A 92 2.12 -3.32 14.06
C GLY A 92 1.95 -3.87 12.64
N ILE A 93 2.85 -3.51 11.72
CA ILE A 93 2.96 -4.15 10.41
C ILE A 93 3.65 -5.50 10.62
N PRO A 94 3.10 -6.64 10.13
CA PRO A 94 3.61 -7.99 10.41
C PRO A 94 4.91 -8.34 9.66
N PHE A 95 5.63 -7.33 9.17
CA PHE A 95 6.89 -7.43 8.46
C PHE A 95 7.61 -6.09 8.47
N GLN A 96 8.92 -6.13 8.21
CA GLN A 96 9.69 -4.93 7.89
C GLN A 96 9.37 -4.50 6.46
N PRO A 97 8.79 -3.31 6.23
CA PRO A 97 8.49 -2.88 4.87
C PRO A 97 9.77 -2.49 4.12
N SER A 98 9.82 -2.75 2.82
CA SER A 98 10.81 -2.18 1.89
C SER A 98 10.31 -0.91 1.21
N SER A 99 8.99 -0.70 1.17
CA SER A 99 8.37 0.50 0.64
C SER A 99 7.01 0.78 1.25
N VAL A 100 6.55 2.01 1.09
CA VAL A 100 5.24 2.47 1.53
C VAL A 100 4.73 3.54 0.57
N THR A 101 3.44 3.50 0.25
CA THR A 101 2.72 4.56 -0.45
C THR A 101 1.76 5.26 0.50
N PHE A 102 1.49 6.54 0.25
CA PHE A 102 0.66 7.40 1.08
C PHE A 102 -0.38 8.14 0.24
N ARG A 103 -1.55 8.34 0.82
CA ARG A 103 -2.59 9.22 0.32
C ARG A 103 -3.21 10.01 1.48
N ALA A 104 -3.41 11.30 1.27
CA ALA A 104 -4.08 12.16 2.23
C ALA A 104 -4.80 13.31 1.54
N HIS A 105 -5.73 13.91 2.27
CA HIS A 105 -6.52 15.05 1.83
C HIS A 105 -6.38 16.18 2.86
N ALA A 106 -6.37 17.42 2.40
CA ALA A 106 -6.39 18.58 3.28
C ALA A 106 -7.76 18.68 4.00
N ASN A 107 -7.77 19.18 5.25
CA ASN A 107 -8.97 19.37 6.07
C ASN A 107 -9.79 18.08 6.28
N VAL A 108 -9.10 16.94 6.43
CA VAL A 108 -9.69 15.69 6.93
C VAL A 108 -8.89 15.28 8.16
N GLU A 109 -9.27 15.82 9.31
CA GLU A 109 -8.44 15.83 10.51
C GLU A 109 -8.64 14.61 11.41
N THR A 110 -9.74 13.87 11.22
CA THR A 110 -10.09 12.69 12.03
C THR A 110 -10.57 11.52 11.16
N PHE A 111 -10.48 10.30 11.69
CA PHE A 111 -10.88 9.08 10.95
C PHE A 111 -12.37 9.03 10.60
N ASN A 112 -13.20 9.76 11.35
CA ASN A 112 -14.65 9.79 11.19
C ASN A 112 -15.11 11.25 11.21
N LEU A 113 -14.90 11.95 10.09
CA LEU A 113 -15.33 13.33 9.90
C LEU A 113 -16.49 13.37 8.91
N ASP A 114 -17.63 13.92 9.36
CA ASP A 114 -18.81 14.19 8.52
C ASP A 114 -19.43 15.51 8.99
N SER A 115 -18.78 16.62 8.64
CA SER A 115 -19.22 17.96 8.96
C SER A 115 -18.72 18.94 7.91
N ASP A 116 -19.37 20.10 7.83
CA ASP A 116 -18.81 21.22 7.09
C ASP A 116 -17.71 21.92 7.90
N ASN A 117 -17.09 22.92 7.27
CA ASN A 117 -16.01 23.71 7.86
C ASN A 117 -16.54 24.91 8.69
N LEU A 118 -17.84 24.93 9.03
CA LEU A 118 -18.56 25.90 9.90
C LEU A 118 -18.55 27.39 9.48
N THR A 119 -17.55 27.86 8.74
CA THR A 119 -17.36 29.27 8.38
C THR A 119 -17.43 29.44 6.86
N ASN A 120 -18.36 30.29 6.43
CA ASN A 120 -18.51 30.62 5.02
C ASN A 120 -17.44 31.61 4.56
N ASN A 121 -17.00 31.44 3.32
CA ASN A 121 -16.03 32.32 2.66
C ASN A 121 -14.71 32.51 3.43
N ASP A 122 -14.30 31.54 4.25
CA ASP A 122 -13.02 31.58 4.96
C ASP A 122 -11.87 31.64 3.92
N ARG A 123 -10.90 32.52 4.15
CA ARG A 123 -9.69 32.70 3.33
C ARG A 123 -8.49 31.92 3.86
N GLY A 124 -8.63 31.28 5.02
CA GLY A 124 -7.62 30.51 5.70
C GLY A 124 -7.54 29.05 5.24
N ILE A 125 -6.70 28.28 5.93
CA ILE A 125 -6.39 26.88 5.58
C ILE A 125 -7.64 25.98 5.49
N ARG A 126 -8.63 26.30 6.31
CA ARG A 126 -9.90 25.60 6.48
C ARG A 126 -10.74 25.47 5.20
N ASN A 127 -10.61 26.43 4.29
CA ASN A 127 -11.31 26.42 3.01
C ASN A 127 -10.38 26.05 1.84
N SER A 128 -9.13 25.67 2.14
CA SER A 128 -8.28 24.99 1.18
C SER A 128 -8.80 23.55 0.97
N TYR A 129 -8.57 22.98 -0.19
CA TYR A 129 -8.86 21.57 -0.43
C TYR A 129 -7.80 21.01 -1.36
N GLY A 130 -7.55 19.71 -1.29
CA GLY A 130 -6.59 19.07 -2.16
C GLY A 130 -6.23 17.68 -1.71
N SER A 131 -5.45 17.01 -2.55
CA SER A 131 -5.05 15.62 -2.36
C SER A 131 -3.58 15.45 -2.68
N MET A 132 -2.93 14.57 -1.94
CA MET A 132 -1.56 14.16 -2.21
C MET A 132 -1.46 12.66 -2.45
N ASP A 133 -0.52 12.29 -3.30
CA ASP A 133 -0.03 10.92 -3.47
C ASP A 133 1.49 10.94 -3.29
N GLY A 134 2.01 10.03 -2.47
CA GLY A 134 3.45 9.95 -2.23
C GLY A 134 3.93 8.54 -1.92
N PHE A 135 5.25 8.37 -1.88
CA PHE A 135 5.88 7.10 -1.54
C PHE A 135 7.23 7.29 -0.86
N ALA A 136 7.66 6.23 -0.17
CA ALA A 136 9.03 6.02 0.26
C ALA A 136 9.46 4.59 -0.04
N ARG A 137 10.72 4.40 -0.45
CA ARG A 137 11.30 3.09 -0.74
C ARG A 137 12.73 3.01 -0.23
N ASN A 138 13.06 1.92 0.47
CA ASN A 138 14.41 1.58 0.85
C ASN A 138 15.19 1.05 -0.36
N ASN A 139 16.28 1.72 -0.71
CA ASN A 139 17.22 1.35 -1.77
C ASN A 139 18.57 1.01 -1.14
N GLY A 140 18.62 -0.10 -0.37
CA GLY A 140 19.88 -0.66 0.14
C GLY A 140 20.64 0.27 1.12
N GLY A 141 19.93 1.02 1.95
CA GLY A 141 20.52 1.92 2.95
C GLY A 141 20.26 3.42 2.72
N SER A 142 19.68 3.77 1.57
CA SER A 142 19.12 5.10 1.31
C SER A 142 17.59 5.00 1.16
N ILE A 143 16.86 6.07 1.49
CA ILE A 143 15.41 6.12 1.27
C ILE A 143 15.12 7.08 0.11
N THR A 144 14.60 6.55 -0.99
CA THR A 144 14.07 7.35 -2.10
C THR A 144 12.61 7.69 -1.84
N GLN A 145 12.23 8.94 -2.02
CA GLN A 145 10.88 9.43 -1.71
C GLN A 145 10.40 10.41 -2.77
N GLN A 146 9.10 10.54 -2.90
CA GLN A 146 8.46 11.57 -3.70
C GLN A 146 7.06 11.79 -3.17
N VAL A 147 6.60 13.03 -3.23
CA VAL A 147 5.19 13.38 -3.08
C VAL A 147 4.79 14.38 -4.14
N ILE A 148 3.54 14.28 -4.60
CA ILE A 148 2.86 15.29 -5.40
C ILE A 148 1.55 15.67 -4.74
N TYR A 149 1.17 16.94 -4.86
CA TYR A 149 -0.06 17.49 -4.33
C TYR A 149 -0.66 18.49 -5.32
N VAL A 150 -1.98 18.42 -5.44
CA VAL A 150 -2.79 19.42 -6.13
C VAL A 150 -3.99 19.79 -5.26
N GLY A 151 -4.29 21.08 -5.20
CA GLY A 151 -5.38 21.61 -4.40
C GLY A 151 -5.80 23.00 -4.86
N GLY A 152 -6.91 23.48 -4.31
CA GLY A 152 -7.44 24.80 -4.56
C GLY A 152 -7.96 25.43 -3.28
N HIS A 153 -8.87 26.38 -3.44
CA HIS A 153 -9.50 27.06 -2.34
C HIS A 153 -10.98 27.32 -2.67
N GLY A 154 -11.89 27.09 -1.72
CA GLY A 154 -13.34 27.16 -1.98
C GLY A 154 -13.82 28.53 -2.47
N ASN A 155 -13.13 29.60 -2.08
CA ASN A 155 -13.46 30.96 -2.55
C ASN A 155 -13.04 31.24 -4.01
N SER A 156 -12.07 30.51 -4.57
CA SER A 156 -11.64 30.69 -5.95
C SER A 156 -10.84 29.51 -6.48
N ILE A 157 -11.19 29.05 -7.69
CA ILE A 157 -10.55 27.91 -8.36
C ILE A 157 -9.66 28.30 -9.54
N ASN A 158 -9.51 29.60 -9.80
CA ASN A 158 -8.74 30.11 -10.94
C ASN A 158 -7.22 30.13 -10.68
N ASP A 159 -6.81 30.21 -9.42
CA ASP A 159 -5.43 30.03 -8.99
C ASP A 159 -5.36 28.88 -7.98
N ILE A 160 -4.49 27.92 -8.23
CA ILE A 160 -4.48 26.62 -7.56
C ILE A 160 -3.16 26.37 -6.83
N SER A 161 -3.25 25.62 -5.75
CA SER A 161 -2.11 25.17 -4.95
C SER A 161 -1.49 23.91 -5.53
N ARG A 162 -0.17 23.92 -5.74
CA ARG A 162 0.59 22.76 -6.23
C ARG A 162 1.85 22.57 -5.40
N PHE A 163 2.20 21.33 -5.10
CA PHE A 163 3.44 21.02 -4.37
C PHE A 163 3.98 19.67 -4.84
N ALA A 164 5.32 19.58 -4.94
CA ALA A 164 6.01 18.33 -5.15
C ALA A 164 7.36 18.37 -4.42
N SER A 165 7.81 17.22 -3.92
CA SER A 165 9.07 17.12 -3.18
C SER A 165 9.65 15.73 -3.28
N ASN A 166 10.94 15.63 -3.60
CA ASN A 166 11.71 14.39 -3.59
C ASN A 166 12.40 14.10 -2.24
N SER A 167 12.22 14.99 -1.26
CA SER A 167 12.74 14.84 0.11
C SER A 167 11.65 14.47 1.11
N ASN A 168 10.38 14.44 0.68
CA ASN A 168 9.23 14.08 1.50
C ASN A 168 8.40 12.99 0.81
N ALA A 169 7.77 12.12 1.60
CA ALA A 169 6.79 11.13 1.14
C ALA A 169 5.34 11.59 1.41
N ILE A 170 5.18 12.59 2.29
CA ILE A 170 3.90 13.21 2.64
C ILE A 170 4.06 14.71 2.42
N GLY A 171 3.05 15.36 1.84
CA GLY A 171 3.11 16.76 1.50
C GLY A 171 1.75 17.33 1.13
N LEU A 172 1.19 18.15 2.01
CA LEU A 172 -0.02 18.94 1.76
C LEU A 172 0.35 20.42 1.78
N ARG A 173 -0.15 21.18 0.80
CA ARG A 173 0.05 22.63 0.69
C ARG A 173 -1.30 23.33 0.84
N TYR A 174 -1.40 24.20 1.83
CA TYR A 174 -2.58 25.01 2.07
C TYR A 174 -2.37 26.37 1.45
N GLY A 175 -3.30 26.79 0.60
CA GLY A 175 -3.28 28.10 -0.06
C GLY A 175 -4.51 28.92 0.28
N ASP A 176 -4.42 30.23 0.15
CA ASP A 176 -5.58 31.13 0.26
C ASP A 176 -6.38 31.18 -1.06
N GLN A 177 -7.35 32.09 -1.16
CA GLN A 177 -8.16 32.28 -2.37
C GLN A 177 -7.38 32.70 -3.63
N ASN A 178 -6.13 33.11 -3.50
CA ASN A 178 -5.25 33.45 -4.63
C ASN A 178 -4.16 32.40 -4.81
N GLY A 179 -4.28 31.23 -4.16
CA GLY A 179 -3.24 30.21 -4.19
C GLY A 179 -1.97 30.60 -3.40
N ASP A 180 -1.97 31.71 -2.66
CA ASP A 180 -0.82 32.15 -1.86
C ASP A 180 -0.58 31.17 -0.72
N LEU A 181 0.69 30.89 -0.41
CA LEU A 181 1.04 29.85 0.55
C LEU A 181 0.65 30.27 1.97
N LEU A 182 -0.28 29.52 2.58
CA LEU A 182 -0.64 29.65 4.00
C LEU A 182 0.17 28.72 4.89
N GLY A 183 0.48 27.52 4.42
CA GLY A 183 1.30 26.59 5.17
C GLY A 183 1.47 25.25 4.46
N LYS A 184 2.35 24.42 5.03
CA LYS A 184 2.56 23.04 4.58
C LYS A 184 2.66 22.09 5.76
N ILE A 185 2.14 20.89 5.55
CA ILE A 185 2.46 19.71 6.37
C ILE A 185 3.27 18.79 5.48
N THR A 186 4.48 18.45 5.91
CA THR A 186 5.36 17.52 5.18
C THR A 186 5.82 16.39 6.08
N GLY A 187 6.05 15.22 5.51
CA GLY A 187 6.55 14.05 6.22
C GLY A 187 7.64 13.34 5.42
N THR A 188 8.77 13.07 6.07
CA THR A 188 9.89 12.32 5.50
C THR A 188 9.96 10.98 6.22
N VAL A 189 9.90 9.87 5.50
CA VAL A 189 10.21 8.56 6.06
C VAL A 189 11.71 8.50 6.35
N THR A 190 12.07 8.29 7.60
CA THR A 190 13.46 8.31 8.07
C THR A 190 14.06 6.91 8.23
N SER A 191 13.22 5.89 8.47
CA SER A 191 13.67 4.50 8.58
C SER A 191 12.53 3.51 8.36
N PHE A 192 12.85 2.34 7.81
CA PHE A 192 12.01 1.16 7.89
C PHE A 192 12.50 0.27 9.05
N THR A 193 11.58 -0.19 9.88
CA THR A 193 11.85 -0.94 11.11
C THR A 193 11.28 -2.35 11.01
N ALA A 194 11.61 -3.23 11.96
CA ALA A 194 11.22 -4.65 11.93
C ALA A 194 9.71 -4.90 11.75
N ASN A 195 8.87 -3.97 12.20
CA ASN A 195 7.41 -4.09 12.19
C ASN A 195 6.71 -2.78 11.77
N GLY A 196 7.36 -1.95 10.94
CA GLY A 196 6.80 -0.69 10.49
C GLY A 196 7.81 0.33 9.98
N PHE A 197 7.58 1.62 10.20
CA PHE A 197 8.46 2.70 9.71
C PHE A 197 8.32 3.98 10.56
N GLN A 198 9.29 4.89 10.43
CA GLN A 198 9.30 6.18 11.11
C GLN A 198 9.10 7.32 10.12
N ILE A 199 8.28 8.31 10.48
CA ILE A 199 8.07 9.54 9.72
C ILE A 199 8.51 10.74 10.58
N ALA A 200 9.37 11.60 10.06
CA ALA A 200 9.62 12.92 10.60
C ALA A 200 8.68 13.94 9.96
N VAL A 201 7.78 14.51 10.75
CA VAL A 201 6.74 15.46 10.33
C VAL A 201 7.16 16.89 10.64
N ASN A 202 6.97 17.78 9.67
CA ASN A 202 7.19 19.21 9.81
C ASN A 202 5.96 20.02 9.41
N TYR A 203 5.70 21.08 10.17
CA TYR A 203 4.70 22.09 9.88
C TYR A 203 5.43 23.39 9.55
N THR A 204 5.15 23.95 8.38
CA THR A 204 5.82 25.17 7.90
C THR A 204 4.80 26.26 7.65
N ASN A 205 4.97 27.41 8.29
CA ASN A 205 4.20 28.60 7.99
C ASN A 205 4.45 29.06 6.56
N GLY A 206 3.38 29.48 5.90
CA GLY A 206 3.46 30.21 4.65
C GLY A 206 3.92 31.66 4.83
N VAL A 207 4.15 32.32 3.70
CA VAL A 207 4.54 33.74 3.66
C VAL A 207 3.47 34.47 2.85
N ILE A 208 2.66 35.26 3.54
CA ILE A 208 1.63 36.11 2.95
C ILE A 208 1.83 37.55 3.37
N THR A 209 1.64 38.46 2.43
CA THR A 209 1.76 39.91 2.64
C THR A 209 0.41 40.57 2.86
N ASN A 210 -0.70 39.89 2.55
CA ASN A 210 -2.07 40.39 2.70
C ASN A 210 -2.79 39.70 3.86
N THR A 211 -2.46 40.10 5.09
CA THR A 211 -3.06 39.61 6.33
C THR A 211 -4.43 40.26 6.57
N GLY A 212 -5.45 39.79 5.84
CA GLY A 212 -6.85 40.10 6.13
C GLY A 212 -7.41 39.27 7.29
N ASN A 213 -8.68 39.50 7.64
CA ASN A 213 -9.40 38.64 8.60
C ASN A 213 -9.36 37.17 8.10
N ASN A 214 -8.98 36.25 8.99
CA ASN A 214 -8.89 34.81 8.78
C ASN A 214 -7.73 34.30 7.90
N VAL A 215 -6.75 35.13 7.57
CA VAL A 215 -5.53 34.67 6.89
C VAL A 215 -4.36 34.64 7.88
N ARG A 216 -4.14 33.49 8.51
CA ARG A 216 -3.10 33.28 9.54
C ARG A 216 -2.27 32.04 9.22
N PRO A 217 -1.02 32.19 8.76
CA PRO A 217 -0.16 31.06 8.42
C PRO A 217 0.05 30.10 9.59
N THR A 218 0.04 30.64 10.82
CA THR A 218 0.19 29.87 12.06
C THR A 218 -0.95 28.88 12.30
N ASP A 219 -2.11 29.05 11.67
CA ASP A 219 -3.24 28.14 11.81
C ASP A 219 -2.86 26.73 11.32
N ILE A 220 -1.85 26.60 10.44
CA ILE A 220 -1.35 25.30 9.99
C ILE A 220 -0.94 24.41 11.17
N HIS A 221 -0.42 24.99 12.26
CA HIS A 221 0.03 24.22 13.43
C HIS A 221 -1.12 23.59 14.23
N ASN A 222 -2.37 23.98 13.96
CA ASN A 222 -3.56 23.39 14.57
C ASN A 222 -4.24 22.37 13.65
N GLU A 223 -3.71 22.17 12.44
CA GLU A 223 -4.27 21.25 11.44
C GLU A 223 -3.89 19.80 11.74
N GLY A 224 -4.89 18.94 11.74
CA GLY A 224 -4.71 17.49 11.73
C GLY A 224 -4.95 16.92 10.33
N ILE A 225 -4.32 15.79 9.99
CA ILE A 225 -4.61 15.08 8.73
C ILE A 225 -4.65 13.57 8.96
N ILE A 226 -5.55 12.90 8.26
CA ILE A 226 -5.53 11.44 8.11
C ILE A 226 -4.73 11.07 6.87
N VAL A 227 -3.78 10.15 7.06
CA VAL A 227 -2.97 9.58 5.98
C VAL A 227 -3.25 8.09 5.89
N LEU A 228 -3.77 7.67 4.74
CA LEU A 228 -3.85 6.27 4.37
C LEU A 228 -2.49 5.82 3.85
N TYR A 229 -2.06 4.62 4.22
CA TYR A 229 -0.82 4.05 3.73
C TYR A 229 -0.96 2.60 3.30
N THR A 230 -0.17 2.21 2.31
CA THR A 230 0.04 0.81 1.94
C THR A 230 1.52 0.49 2.06
N ALA A 231 1.87 -0.41 2.98
CA ALA A 231 3.24 -0.89 3.18
C ALA A 231 3.46 -2.20 2.43
N TYR A 232 4.63 -2.33 1.83
CA TYR A 232 5.04 -3.51 1.07
C TYR A 232 6.31 -4.10 1.66
N ARG A 233 6.38 -5.43 1.71
CA ARG A 233 7.60 -6.15 2.15
C ARG A 233 8.75 -5.91 1.18
#